data_AF-A0AA51DFM0-F1
#
_entry.id   AF-A0AA51DFM0-F1
#
_cell.length_a   1.000
_cell.length_b   1.000
_cell.length_c   1.000
_cell.angle_alpha   90.00
_cell.angle_beta   90.00
_cell.angle_gamma   90.00
#
_symmetry.space_group_name_H-M   'P 1'
#
loop_
_entity.id
_entity.type
_entity.pdbx_description
1 polymer ?
#
loop_
_entity_poly.entity_id
_entity_poly.type
_entity_poly.pdbx_seq_one_letter_code
_entity_poly.pdbx_strand_id
1 'polypeptide(L)'
;MKKSNILAQKLRDMGIKPDDFVAISAERSLEMVIGILAIIKAGGAYVPIDPKYPEKRINYILSDCKPKALLTYKTDVQAKEIPTIDLSNNKSFEGELKN
;
A
#
# COMPACT_ATOMS: atom_id res chain seq x y z
N MET A 1 -7.46 14.85 2.48
CA MET A 1 -7.96 14.37 1.17
C MET A 1 -6.90 14.39 0.05
N LYS A 2 -6.15 15.48 -0.17
CA LYS A 2 -5.16 15.59 -1.28
C LYS A 2 -4.13 14.44 -1.33
N LYS A 3 -3.49 14.10 -0.19
CA LYS A 3 -2.48 13.03 -0.12
C LYS A 3 -2.99 11.66 -0.58
N SER A 4 -4.19 11.25 -0.17
CA SER A 4 -4.76 9.97 -0.57
C SER A 4 -5.18 9.94 -2.03
N ASN A 5 -5.60 11.07 -2.62
CA ASN A 5 -5.87 11.14 -4.05
C ASN A 5 -4.57 11.00 -4.89
N ILE A 6 -3.48 11.64 -4.47
CA ILE A 6 -2.18 11.53 -5.17
C ILE A 6 -1.67 10.10 -5.10
N LEU A 7 -1.70 9.49 -3.92
CA LEU A 7 -1.29 8.09 -3.75
C LEU A 7 -2.20 7.13 -4.55
N ALA A 8 -3.52 7.39 -4.60
CA ALA A 8 -4.45 6.61 -5.42
C ALA A 8 -4.11 6.70 -6.91
N GLN A 9 -3.69 7.88 -7.39
CA GLN A 9 -3.24 8.02 -8.77
C GLN A 9 -2.00 7.19 -9.04
N LYS A 10 -1.01 7.21 -8.14
CA LYS A 10 0.19 6.36 -8.27
C LYS A 10 -0.17 4.87 -8.31
N LEU A 11 -1.08 4.43 -7.44
CA LEU A 11 -1.56 3.06 -7.45
C LEU A 11 -2.24 2.71 -8.80
N ARG A 12 -3.04 3.62 -9.37
CA ARG A 12 -3.60 3.41 -10.73
C ARG A 12 -2.53 3.38 -11.81
N ASP A 13 -1.52 4.24 -11.73
CA ASP A 13 -0.39 4.24 -12.67
C ASP A 13 0.43 2.94 -12.57
N MET A 14 0.42 2.27 -11.41
CA MET A 14 0.95 0.91 -11.21
C MET A 14 0.03 -0.20 -11.72
N GLY A 15 -1.14 0.14 -12.28
CA GLY A 15 -2.07 -0.82 -12.87
C GLY A 15 -3.05 -1.48 -11.89
N ILE A 16 -3.29 -0.85 -10.73
CA ILE A 16 -4.37 -1.26 -9.82
C ILE A 16 -5.75 -1.01 -10.47
N LYS A 17 -6.61 -2.02 -10.39
CA LYS A 17 -7.97 -2.09 -10.90
C LYS A 17 -8.90 -2.69 -9.83
N PRO A 18 -10.23 -2.67 -10.04
CA PRO A 18 -11.15 -3.46 -9.22
C PRO A 18 -10.69 -4.90 -9.07
N ASP A 19 -10.93 -5.47 -7.88
CA ASP A 19 -10.53 -6.82 -7.45
C ASP A 19 -9.02 -7.06 -7.26
N ASP A 20 -8.16 -6.08 -7.54
CA ASP A 20 -6.73 -6.18 -7.20
C ASP A 20 -6.47 -5.94 -5.72
N PHE A 21 -5.56 -6.72 -5.14
CA PHE A 21 -5.08 -6.53 -3.78
C PHE A 21 -3.89 -5.55 -3.70
N VAL A 22 -3.92 -4.68 -2.70
CA VAL A 22 -2.77 -3.91 -2.24
C VAL A 22 -2.54 -4.24 -0.77
N ALA A 23 -1.37 -4.80 -0.45
CA ALA A 23 -1.01 -5.06 0.93
C ALA A 23 -0.61 -3.76 1.64
N ILE A 24 -0.89 -3.67 2.94
CA ILE A 24 -0.42 -2.58 3.78
C ILE A 24 0.11 -3.13 5.10
N SER A 25 1.39 -2.87 5.37
CA SER A 25 2.03 -3.12 6.65
C SER A 25 2.42 -1.78 7.27
N ALA A 26 1.79 -1.42 8.38
CA ALA A 26 1.99 -0.10 8.97
C ALA A 26 1.72 -0.11 10.48
N GLU A 27 2.50 0.67 11.23
CA GLU A 27 2.08 1.10 12.56
C GLU A 27 0.82 1.98 12.48
N ARG A 28 0.04 2.04 13.57
CA ARG A 28 -1.13 2.94 13.64
C ARG A 28 -0.67 4.39 13.48
N SER A 29 -1.08 5.01 12.38
CA SER A 29 -0.68 6.37 12.02
C SER A 29 -1.67 7.02 11.06
N LEU A 30 -1.47 8.32 10.81
CA LEU A 30 -2.23 9.00 9.77
C LEU A 30 -1.87 8.45 8.38
N GLU A 31 -0.62 8.07 8.16
CA GLU A 31 -0.12 7.48 6.93
C GLU A 31 -0.82 6.16 6.61
N MET A 32 -1.06 5.32 7.62
CA MET A 32 -1.87 4.10 7.47
C MET A 32 -3.27 4.43 6.94
N VAL A 33 -3.96 5.41 7.55
CA VAL A 33 -5.30 5.83 7.13
C VAL A 33 -5.27 6.42 5.71
N ILE A 34 -4.25 7.22 5.38
CA ILE A 34 -4.06 7.77 4.03
C ILE A 34 -3.85 6.65 3.01
N GLY A 35 -3.04 5.63 3.34
CA GLY A 35 -2.79 4.46 2.51
C GLY A 35 -4.06 3.66 2.22
N ILE A 36 -4.83 3.34 3.26
CA ILE A 36 -6.12 2.63 3.11
C ILE A 36 -7.07 3.42 2.22
N LEU A 37 -7.23 4.73 2.46
CA LEU A 37 -8.09 5.58 1.64
C LEU A 37 -7.59 5.64 0.18
N ALA A 38 -6.28 5.67 -0.04
CA ALA A 38 -5.71 5.69 -1.38
C ALA A 38 -5.98 4.39 -2.14
N ILE A 39 -5.88 3.24 -1.48
CA ILE A 39 -6.20 1.93 -2.06
C ILE A 39 -7.66 1.89 -2.50
N ILE A 40 -8.58 2.27 -1.62
CA ILE A 40 -10.01 2.31 -1.91
C ILE A 40 -10.31 3.26 -3.07
N LYS A 41 -9.68 4.44 -3.10
CA LYS A 41 -9.82 5.44 -4.18
C LYS A 41 -9.22 4.97 -5.50
N ALA A 42 -8.20 4.11 -5.48
CA ALA A 42 -7.63 3.49 -6.67
C ALA A 42 -8.55 2.38 -7.22
N GLY A 43 -9.53 1.92 -6.43
CA GLY A 43 -10.45 0.84 -6.77
C GLY A 43 -10.00 -0.54 -6.28
N GLY A 44 -8.86 -0.64 -5.60
CA GLY A 44 -8.34 -1.91 -5.09
C GLY A 44 -8.88 -2.27 -3.70
N ALA A 45 -8.63 -3.50 -3.29
CA ALA A 45 -8.89 -4.00 -1.94
C ALA A 45 -7.60 -3.99 -1.11
N TYR A 46 -7.67 -3.49 0.13
CA TYR A 46 -6.50 -3.48 1.01
C TYR A 46 -6.40 -4.79 1.79
N VAL A 47 -5.17 -5.30 1.93
CA VAL A 47 -4.86 -6.47 2.77
C VAL A 47 -3.98 -6.01 3.93
N PRO A 48 -4.51 -5.93 5.16
CA PRO A 48 -3.73 -5.49 6.31
C PRO A 48 -2.77 -6.60 6.75
N ILE A 49 -1.50 -6.23 6.96
CA ILE A 49 -0.45 -7.10 7.50
C ILE A 49 0.04 -6.47 8.80
N ASP A 50 -0.09 -7.19 9.91
CA ASP A 50 0.52 -6.75 11.17
C ASP A 50 2.03 -6.97 11.08
N PRO A 51 2.85 -5.92 11.22
CA PRO A 51 4.31 -6.05 11.16
C PRO A 51 4.90 -6.92 12.28
N LYS A 52 4.13 -7.19 13.34
CA LYS A 52 4.52 -8.08 14.45
C LYS A 52 4.34 -9.55 14.13
N TYR A 53 3.73 -9.90 13.00
CA TYR A 53 3.63 -11.29 12.58
C TYR A 53 5.01 -11.86 12.26
N PRO A 54 5.25 -13.15 12.56
CA PRO A 54 6.47 -13.82 12.11
C PRO A 54 6.61 -13.72 10.59
N GLU A 55 7.84 -13.60 10.10
CA GLU A 55 8.16 -13.48 8.67
C GLU A 55 7.47 -14.54 7.81
N LYS A 56 7.45 -15.80 8.28
CA LYS A 56 6.76 -16.90 7.59
C LYS A 56 5.26 -16.64 7.37
N ARG A 57 4.58 -16.00 8.33
CA ARG A 57 3.15 -15.66 8.22
C ARG A 57 2.93 -14.51 7.25
N ILE A 58 3.82 -13.51 7.25
CA ILE A 58 3.78 -12.41 6.29
C ILE A 58 3.97 -12.95 4.87
N ASN A 59 5.00 -13.77 4.65
CA ASN A 59 5.27 -14.38 3.36
C ASN A 59 4.10 -15.26 2.87
N TYR A 60 3.45 -16.00 3.78
CA TYR A 60 2.23 -16.73 3.46
C TYR A 60 1.10 -15.82 2.98
N ILE A 61 0.83 -14.70 3.67
CA ILE A 61 -0.22 -13.76 3.27
C ILE A 61 0.09 -13.17 1.89
N LEU A 62 1.33 -12.72 1.69
CA LEU A 62 1.76 -12.13 0.42
C LEU A 62 1.69 -13.12 -0.75
N SER A 63 2.03 -14.40 -0.53
CA SER A 63 1.96 -15.43 -1.58
C SER A 63 0.54 -15.87 -1.90
N ASP A 64 -0.35 -15.86 -0.90
CA ASP A 64 -1.76 -16.22 -1.05
C ASP A 64 -2.54 -15.12 -1.78
N CYS A 65 -2.42 -13.86 -1.35
CA CYS A 65 -3.18 -12.76 -1.95
C CYS A 65 -2.51 -12.14 -3.18
N LYS A 66 -1.22 -12.38 -3.42
CA LYS A 66 -0.46 -11.88 -4.58
C LYS A 66 -0.72 -10.40 -4.86
N PRO A 67 -0.46 -9.50 -3.89
CA PRO A 67 -0.85 -8.11 -4.02
C PRO A 67 0.01 -7.45 -5.10
N LYS A 68 -0.59 -6.57 -5.90
CA LYS A 68 0.13 -5.83 -6.95
C LYS A 68 1.07 -4.76 -6.40
N ALA A 69 0.83 -4.32 -5.17
CA ALA A 69 1.67 -3.35 -4.47
C ALA A 69 1.65 -3.60 -2.97
N LEU A 70 2.72 -3.16 -2.30
CA LEU A 70 2.84 -3.12 -0.84
C LEU A 70 3.04 -1.67 -0.39
N LEU A 71 2.21 -1.21 0.54
CA LEU A 71 2.43 0.04 1.26
C LEU A 71 3.09 -0.25 2.62
N THR A 72 4.16 0.46 2.95
CA THR A 72 4.84 0.32 4.24
C THR A 72 4.84 1.62 5.03
N TYR A 73 4.76 1.54 6.36
CA TYR A 73 5.02 2.68 7.25
C TYR A 73 5.60 2.20 8.58
N LYS A 74 6.84 2.60 8.89
CA LYS A 74 7.54 2.21 10.14
C LYS A 74 7.45 0.70 10.42
N THR A 75 7.86 -0.11 9.44
CA THR A 75 7.84 -1.56 9.53
C THR A 75 9.06 -2.14 8.81
N ASP A 76 9.55 -3.28 9.30
CA ASP A 76 10.64 -4.04 8.68
C ASP A 76 10.13 -5.10 7.68
N VAL A 77 8.84 -5.08 7.33
CA VAL A 77 8.29 -6.00 6.31
C VAL A 77 8.95 -5.74 4.96
N GLN A 78 9.54 -6.79 4.40
CA GLN A 78 10.19 -6.77 3.09
C GLN A 78 9.47 -7.70 2.11
N ALA A 79 9.30 -7.24 0.88
CA ALA A 79 8.77 -8.04 -0.21
C ALA A 79 9.57 -7.78 -1.49
N LYS A 80 10.50 -8.68 -1.83
CA LYS A 80 11.46 -8.48 -2.93
C LYS A 80 10.81 -8.40 -4.31
N GLU A 81 9.70 -9.10 -4.51
CA GLU A 81 9.03 -9.23 -5.81
C GLU A 81 7.80 -8.33 -5.96
N ILE A 82 7.47 -7.56 -4.91
CA ILE A 82 6.25 -6.76 -4.87
C ILE A 82 6.65 -5.28 -4.87
N PRO A 83 6.18 -4.48 -5.86
CA PRO A 83 6.40 -3.04 -5.87
C PRO A 83 5.99 -2.41 -4.53
N THR A 84 6.93 -1.74 -3.87
CA THR A 84 6.74 -1.22 -2.51
C THR A 84 6.79 0.30 -2.48
N ILE A 85 5.83 0.92 -1.78
CA ILE A 85 5.79 2.37 -1.51
C ILE A 85 5.93 2.59 -0.01
N ASP A 86 6.99 3.28 0.39
CA ASP A 86 7.19 3.73 1.76
C ASP A 86 6.43 5.03 2.03
N LEU A 87 5.45 4.97 2.91
CA LEU A 87 4.59 6.09 3.28
C LEU A 87 5.27 7.07 4.25
N SER A 88 6.44 6.74 4.80
CA SER A 88 7.23 7.69 5.60
C SER A 88 7.92 8.74 4.73
N ASN A 89 8.07 8.47 3.44
CA ASN A 89 8.66 9.39 2.49
C ASN A 89 7.62 10.40 1.97
N ASN A 90 7.86 11.69 2.18
CA ASN A 90 6.97 12.74 1.67
C ASN A 90 6.80 12.70 0.14
N LYS A 91 7.81 12.22 -0.60
CA LYS A 91 7.75 12.03 -2.06
C LYS A 91 6.66 11.05 -2.47
N SER A 92 6.24 10.13 -1.59
CA SER A 92 5.12 9.21 -1.83
C SER A 92 3.81 9.97 -2.05
N PHE A 93 3.69 11.20 -1.54
CA PHE A 93 2.52 12.07 -1.69
C PHE A 93 2.73 13.24 -2.66
N GLU A 94 3.84 13.24 -3.42
CA GLU A 94 4.10 14.24 -4.47
C GLU A 94 3.58 13.74 -5.83
N GLY A 95 3.07 14.66 -6.64
CA GLY A 95 2.52 14.40 -7.97
C GLY A 95 1.33 15.31 -8.27
N GLU A 96 1.16 15.65 -9.55
CA GLU A 96 -0.04 16.34 -10.02
C GLU A 96 -1.20 15.34 -10.15
N LEU A 97 -2.38 15.77 -9.72
CA LEU A 97 -3.60 15.02 -10.00
C LEU A 97 -3.89 15.20 -11.49
N LYS A 98 -3.84 14.11 -12.26
CA LYS A 98 -4.36 14.12 -13.63
C LYS A 98 -5.87 14.28 -13.53
N ASN A 99 -6.38 15.36 -14.12
CA ASN A 99 -7.81 15.70 -14.18
C ASN A 99 -8.59 14.67 -14.99
#